data_AF-A0AAX6RQ44-F1
#
_entry.id   AF-A0AAX6RQ44-F1
#
_cell.length_a   1.000
_cell.length_b   1.000
_cell.length_c   1.000
_cell.angle_alpha   90.00
_cell.angle_beta   90.00
_cell.angle_gamma   90.00
#
_symmetry.space_group_name_H-M   'P 1'
#
loop_
_entity.id
_entity.type
_entity.pdbx_description
1 polymer ?
#
loop_
_entity_poly.entity_id
_entity_poly.type
_entity_poly.pdbx_seq_one_letter_code
_entity_poly.pdbx_strand_id
1 'polypeptide(L)'
;MKTSGLAFGLLSATFYLLWTPSSGLKILHLGSCVIVTNLQEIQSEFSEIRDSVPSDRCCLLRHLLRLYLDRVFKNYQTSDYHTLRKLSSLANSFLTMKKDLQLCHAYMTCHCGEEATEKYRQILSHFEQLEPQAAAVKVLGELDILLRWMDEAE
;
A
#
# COMPACT_ATOMS: atom_id res chain seq x y z
N MET A 1 -62.93 -21.08 -8.11
CA MET A 1 -62.50 -19.87 -7.37
C MET A 1 -61.05 -20.08 -6.95
N LYS A 2 -60.11 -19.31 -7.48
CA LYS A 2 -59.57 -18.03 -6.94
C LYS A 2 -58.25 -18.25 -6.16
N THR A 3 -57.16 -17.96 -6.88
CA THR A 3 -56.05 -17.04 -6.50
C THR A 3 -55.11 -17.35 -5.33
N SER A 4 -53.84 -17.57 -5.73
CA SER A 4 -52.64 -16.75 -5.36
C SER A 4 -51.98 -17.00 -3.99
N GLY A 5 -50.64 -16.92 -3.83
CA GLY A 5 -49.54 -16.71 -4.80
C GLY A 5 -48.25 -17.38 -4.29
N LEU A 6 -47.19 -17.65 -5.08
CA LEU A 6 -46.43 -16.72 -5.93
C LEU A 6 -45.94 -15.46 -5.18
N ALA A 7 -45.47 -15.62 -3.94
CA ALA A 7 -44.95 -14.52 -3.11
C ALA A 7 -43.58 -14.76 -2.42
N PHE A 8 -43.04 -15.99 -2.40
CA PHE A 8 -41.79 -16.30 -1.66
C PHE A 8 -40.49 -16.23 -2.48
N GLY A 9 -40.55 -16.04 -3.81
CA GLY A 9 -39.36 -16.02 -4.68
C GLY A 9 -38.68 -14.66 -4.85
N LEU A 10 -39.29 -13.55 -4.41
CA LEU A 10 -38.88 -12.19 -4.84
C LEU A 10 -38.16 -11.35 -3.76
N LEU A 11 -38.11 -11.80 -2.51
CA LEU A 11 -37.43 -11.09 -1.42
C LEU A 11 -35.93 -11.44 -1.26
N SER A 12 -35.43 -12.45 -1.98
CA SER A 12 -34.00 -12.79 -1.97
C SER A 12 -33.18 -11.97 -2.98
N ALA A 13 -33.76 -11.62 -4.13
CA ALA A 13 -33.03 -10.98 -5.23
C ALA A 13 -32.61 -9.54 -4.93
N THR A 14 -33.37 -8.82 -4.08
CA THR A 14 -33.07 -7.44 -3.68
C THR A 14 -31.81 -7.31 -2.81
N PHE A 15 -31.41 -8.38 -2.10
CA PHE A 15 -30.21 -8.36 -1.26
C PHE A 15 -28.92 -8.41 -2.09
N TYR A 16 -28.94 -9.08 -3.25
CA TYR A 16 -27.77 -9.22 -4.13
C TYR A 16 -27.44 -7.95 -4.93
N LEU A 17 -28.35 -7.00 -5.07
CA LEU A 17 -28.10 -5.71 -5.74
C LEU A 17 -27.54 -4.62 -4.82
N LEU A 18 -27.42 -4.90 -3.51
CA LEU A 18 -26.83 -3.98 -2.52
C LEU A 18 -25.36 -4.32 -2.19
N TRP A 19 -24.86 -5.48 -2.61
CA TRP A 19 -23.41 -5.74 -2.65
C TRP A 19 -22.80 -5.27 -3.97
N THR A 20 -22.71 -3.95 -4.13
CA THR A 20 -21.58 -3.37 -4.87
C THR A 20 -20.33 -3.52 -3.99
N PRO A 21 -19.26 -4.21 -4.42
CA PRO A 21 -17.98 -4.16 -3.73
C PRO A 21 -17.53 -2.71 -3.62
N SER A 22 -17.14 -2.27 -2.42
CA SER A 22 -16.70 -0.89 -2.21
C SER A 22 -15.48 -0.58 -3.09
N SER A 23 -15.45 0.61 -3.68
CA SER A 23 -14.61 0.93 -4.83
C SER A 23 -13.11 1.02 -4.50
N GLY A 24 -12.40 -0.11 -4.61
CA GLY A 24 -10.92 -0.21 -4.66
C GLY A 24 -10.14 0.22 -3.43
N LEU A 25 -10.84 0.57 -2.34
CA LEU A 25 -10.30 1.29 -1.19
C LEU A 25 -10.13 0.33 0.00
N LYS A 26 -8.89 0.04 0.40
CA LYS A 26 -8.56 -0.81 1.56
C LYS A 26 -8.11 0.05 2.74
N ILE A 27 -8.54 -0.35 3.93
CA ILE A 27 -8.13 0.20 5.22
C ILE A 27 -6.85 -0.52 5.64
N LEU A 28 -5.86 0.20 6.18
CA LEU A 28 -4.59 -0.35 6.65
C LEU A 28 -4.43 -0.10 8.15
N HIS A 29 -4.25 -1.17 8.92
CA HIS A 29 -4.05 -1.10 10.37
C HIS A 29 -2.56 -1.18 10.72
N LEU A 30 -1.99 -0.02 11.06
CA LEU A 30 -0.56 0.16 11.28
C LEU A 30 -0.32 0.45 12.77
N GLY A 31 -0.72 -0.51 13.61
CA GLY A 31 -0.84 -0.32 15.05
C GLY A 31 -1.98 0.66 15.38
N SER A 32 -1.67 1.73 16.11
CA SER A 32 -2.64 2.78 16.46
C SER A 32 -2.96 3.75 15.31
N CYS A 33 -2.23 3.67 14.19
CA CYS A 33 -2.49 4.43 12.98
C CYS A 33 -3.41 3.63 12.04
N VAL A 34 -4.48 4.26 11.55
CA VAL A 34 -5.37 3.68 10.54
C VAL A 34 -5.43 4.65 9.37
N ILE A 35 -5.07 4.18 8.17
CA ILE A 35 -5.16 4.96 6.93
C ILE A 35 -6.03 4.23 5.90
N VAL A 36 -6.48 4.95 4.88
CA VAL A 36 -7.43 4.48 3.89
C VAL A 36 -6.89 4.79 2.50
N THR A 37 -6.55 3.76 1.72
CA THR A 37 -5.80 3.92 0.45
C THR A 37 -6.36 3.04 -0.66
N ASN A 38 -6.15 3.45 -1.91
CA ASN A 38 -6.53 2.64 -3.07
C ASN A 38 -5.42 1.64 -3.37
N LEU A 39 -5.64 0.36 -3.05
CA LEU A 39 -4.67 -0.69 -3.34
C LEU A 39 -4.88 -1.33 -4.72
N GLN A 40 -6.03 -1.14 -5.38
CA GLN A 40 -6.28 -1.69 -6.71
C GLN A 40 -5.36 -1.14 -7.81
N GLU A 41 -4.85 0.09 -7.67
CA GLU A 41 -3.82 0.63 -8.59
C GLU A 41 -2.47 -0.11 -8.45
N ILE A 42 -2.24 -0.77 -7.32
CA ILE A 42 -0.92 -1.22 -6.90
C ILE A 42 -0.79 -2.76 -6.84
N GLN A 43 -1.81 -3.46 -6.35
CA GLN A 43 -1.86 -4.91 -6.05
C GLN A 43 -1.60 -5.89 -7.23
N SER A 44 -1.40 -5.43 -8.47
CA SER A 44 -1.57 -6.29 -9.65
C SER A 44 -0.49 -7.38 -9.86
N GLU A 45 0.58 -7.42 -9.07
CA GLU A 45 1.71 -8.36 -9.22
C GLU A 45 2.31 -8.80 -7.85
N PHE A 46 3.05 -9.93 -7.88
CA PHE A 46 4.19 -10.35 -7.01
C PHE A 46 4.06 -11.07 -5.59
N SER A 47 5.20 -11.55 -5.06
CA SER A 47 5.48 -12.53 -3.94
C SER A 47 6.97 -12.47 -3.42
N GLU A 48 7.40 -12.36 -2.14
CA GLU A 48 6.81 -12.30 -0.77
C GLU A 48 7.66 -11.53 0.29
N ILE A 49 7.05 -10.81 1.26
CA ILE A 49 7.59 -10.50 2.64
C ILE A 49 6.42 -10.46 3.65
N ARG A 50 6.63 -10.97 4.88
CA ARG A 50 5.56 -11.27 5.86
C ARG A 50 5.75 -10.76 7.31
N ASP A 51 6.98 -10.64 7.84
CA ASP A 51 7.20 -10.61 9.31
C ASP A 51 7.70 -9.26 9.92
N SER A 52 6.80 -8.51 10.56
CA SER A 52 7.13 -7.28 11.32
C SER A 52 6.16 -6.99 12.47
N VAL A 53 6.65 -6.45 13.61
CA VAL A 53 5.81 -6.15 14.78
C VAL A 53 4.78 -5.01 14.49
N PRO A 54 3.48 -5.19 14.82
CA PRO A 54 2.41 -4.26 14.43
C PRO A 54 2.60 -2.78 14.79
N SER A 55 3.12 -2.46 15.97
CA SER A 55 3.32 -1.07 16.42
C SER A 55 4.32 -0.29 15.55
N ASP A 56 5.27 -1.00 14.96
CA ASP A 56 6.39 -0.43 14.20
C ASP A 56 6.11 -0.38 12.68
N ARG A 57 5.01 -1.02 12.21
CA ARG A 57 4.56 -0.97 10.80
C ARG A 57 4.33 0.45 10.31
N CYS A 58 3.75 1.33 11.14
CA CYS A 58 3.54 2.73 10.74
C CYS A 58 4.86 3.45 10.44
N CYS A 59 5.86 3.32 11.31
CA CYS A 59 7.16 3.94 11.09
C CYS A 59 7.88 3.33 9.88
N LEU A 60 7.92 2.00 9.79
CA LEU A 60 8.60 1.31 8.69
C LEU A 60 7.97 1.70 7.34
N LEU A 61 6.65 1.71 7.21
CA LEU A 61 5.97 2.16 5.98
C LEU A 61 6.29 3.64 5.67
N ARG A 62 6.23 4.53 6.67
CA ARG A 62 6.54 5.96 6.49
C ARG A 62 7.97 6.17 5.99
N HIS A 63 8.93 5.37 6.47
CA HIS A 63 10.31 5.40 6.02
C HIS A 63 10.50 4.79 4.62
N LEU A 64 9.79 3.71 4.30
CA LEU A 64 9.80 3.10 2.96
C LEU A 64 9.17 4.03 1.91
N LEU A 65 7.96 4.56 2.12
CA LEU A 65 7.35 5.55 1.23
C LEU A 65 8.26 6.78 1.06
N ARG A 66 9.02 7.16 2.09
CA ARG A 66 10.03 8.21 1.98
C ARG A 66 11.19 7.80 1.06
N LEU A 67 11.74 6.59 1.18
CA LEU A 67 12.78 6.07 0.29
C LEU A 67 12.29 6.04 -1.18
N TYR A 68 11.08 5.53 -1.41
CA TYR A 68 10.48 5.47 -2.74
C TYR A 68 10.34 6.86 -3.39
N LEU A 69 9.75 7.82 -2.67
CA LEU A 69 9.52 9.18 -3.17
C LEU A 69 10.79 10.04 -3.23
N ASP A 70 11.68 9.91 -2.25
CA ASP A 70 12.84 10.79 -2.16
C ASP A 70 14.01 10.28 -3.02
N ARG A 71 14.10 8.96 -3.32
CA ARG A 71 15.20 8.35 -4.09
C ARG A 71 14.77 7.43 -5.25
N VAL A 72 13.83 6.49 -5.07
CA VAL A 72 13.54 5.46 -6.11
C VAL A 72 12.95 6.08 -7.37
N PHE A 73 11.78 6.74 -7.28
CA PHE A 73 11.11 7.31 -8.46
C PHE A 73 11.91 8.44 -9.13
N LYS A 74 12.84 9.08 -8.41
CA LYS A 74 13.71 10.15 -8.96
C LYS A 74 14.92 9.61 -9.73
N ASN A 75 15.44 8.45 -9.37
CA ASN A 75 16.63 7.87 -10.01
C ASN A 75 16.29 6.88 -11.13
N TYR A 76 15.03 6.39 -11.22
CA TYR A 76 14.61 5.49 -12.29
C TYR A 76 14.48 6.22 -13.64
N GLN A 77 15.29 5.77 -14.61
CA GLN A 77 15.34 6.28 -15.97
C GLN A 77 14.85 5.20 -16.95
N THR A 78 13.98 5.60 -17.88
CA THR A 78 13.58 4.82 -19.06
C THR A 78 13.16 5.76 -20.18
N SER A 79 13.27 5.31 -21.44
CA SER A 79 12.72 6.01 -22.60
C SER A 79 11.23 5.72 -22.83
N ASP A 80 10.63 4.73 -22.15
CA ASP A 80 9.21 4.43 -22.30
C ASP A 80 8.31 5.40 -21.52
N TYR A 81 7.63 6.27 -22.26
CA TYR A 81 6.63 7.21 -21.75
C TYR A 81 5.38 6.54 -21.14
N HIS A 82 5.07 5.28 -21.45
CA HIS A 82 3.97 4.55 -20.80
C HIS A 82 4.37 4.14 -19.38
N THR A 83 5.57 3.59 -19.20
CA THR A 83 6.16 3.30 -17.88
C THR A 83 6.32 4.57 -17.05
N LEU A 84 6.85 5.66 -17.62
CA LEU A 84 6.98 6.94 -16.90
C LEU A 84 5.63 7.49 -16.40
N ARG A 85 4.55 7.34 -17.19
CA ARG A 85 3.19 7.71 -16.74
C ARG A 85 2.68 6.81 -15.62
N LYS A 86 2.86 5.49 -15.70
CA LYS A 86 2.50 4.56 -14.62
C LYS A 86 3.23 4.89 -13.31
N LEU A 87 4.55 5.09 -13.37
CA LEU A 87 5.37 5.47 -12.22
C LEU A 87 4.96 6.84 -11.65
N SER A 88 4.53 7.78 -12.49
CA SER A 88 4.00 9.07 -12.04
C SER A 88 2.66 8.93 -11.31
N SER A 89 1.77 8.03 -11.75
CA SER A 89 0.52 7.70 -11.03
C SER A 89 0.83 7.12 -9.66
N LEU A 90 1.67 6.07 -9.64
CA LEU A 90 2.13 5.37 -8.44
C LEU A 90 2.79 6.31 -7.42
N ALA A 91 3.64 7.24 -7.88
CA ALA A 91 4.29 8.23 -7.03
C ALA A 91 3.27 9.21 -6.38
N ASN A 92 2.17 9.54 -7.06
CA ASN A 92 1.11 10.37 -6.45
C ASN A 92 0.33 9.59 -5.39
N SER A 93 0.01 8.32 -5.63
CA SER A 93 -0.65 7.45 -4.64
C SER A 93 0.24 7.19 -3.42
N PHE A 94 1.55 7.00 -3.61
CA PHE A 94 2.54 6.94 -2.54
C PHE A 94 2.66 8.28 -1.78
N LEU A 95 2.56 9.42 -2.47
CA LEU A 95 2.59 10.75 -1.84
C LEU A 95 1.36 11.01 -0.98
N THR A 96 0.19 10.50 -1.36
CA THR A 96 -1.03 10.56 -0.53
C THR A 96 -0.84 9.77 0.75
N MET A 97 -0.47 8.48 0.66
CA MET A 97 -0.21 7.65 1.84
C MET A 97 0.88 8.25 2.77
N LYS A 98 1.93 8.89 2.20
CA LYS A 98 2.96 9.59 3.00
C LYS A 98 2.38 10.74 3.82
N LYS A 99 1.36 11.46 3.33
CA LYS A 99 0.70 12.55 4.08
C LYS A 99 -0.12 11.99 5.25
N ASP A 100 -0.85 10.90 5.04
CA ASP A 100 -1.69 10.29 6.09
C ASP A 100 -0.82 9.73 7.23
N LEU A 101 0.32 9.10 6.91
CA LEU A 101 1.31 8.68 7.92
C LEU A 101 2.04 9.85 8.59
N GLN A 102 2.18 10.99 7.92
CA GLN A 102 2.65 12.23 8.56
C GLN A 102 1.64 12.74 9.59
N LEU A 103 0.33 12.65 9.30
CA LEU A 103 -0.72 12.95 10.28
C LEU A 103 -0.69 11.98 11.47
N CYS A 104 -0.62 10.66 11.24
CA CYS A 104 -0.47 9.69 12.33
C CYS A 104 0.75 9.97 13.22
N HIS A 105 1.86 10.43 12.65
CA HIS A 105 3.02 10.82 13.47
C HIS A 105 2.79 12.11 14.24
N ALA A 106 2.16 13.13 13.65
CA ALA A 106 1.82 14.37 14.35
C ALA A 106 0.82 14.14 15.50
N TYR A 107 -0.07 13.16 15.37
CA TYR A 107 -1.00 12.72 16.43
C TYR A 107 -0.43 11.63 17.35
N MET A 108 0.88 11.34 17.29
CA MET A 108 1.58 10.33 18.11
C MET A 108 1.04 8.89 18.00
N THR A 109 0.21 8.57 17.01
CA THR A 109 -0.28 7.20 16.73
C THR A 109 0.70 6.38 15.89
N CYS A 110 1.76 7.02 15.37
CA CYS A 110 2.87 6.37 14.65
C CYS A 110 4.11 6.28 15.55
N HIS A 111 4.22 5.19 16.33
CA HIS A 111 5.41 4.88 17.11
C HIS A 111 6.57 4.47 16.19
N CYS A 112 7.80 4.81 16.57
CA CYS A 112 9.04 4.41 15.89
C CYS A 112 9.96 3.76 16.92
N GLY A 113 9.90 2.44 17.04
CA GLY A 113 10.81 1.66 17.87
C GLY A 113 12.20 1.50 17.25
N GLU A 114 13.07 0.84 18.01
CA GLU A 114 14.41 0.45 17.55
C GLU A 114 14.33 -0.60 16.43
N GLU A 115 13.33 -1.50 16.45
CA GLU A 115 13.12 -2.51 15.41
C GLU A 115 12.81 -1.87 14.05
N ALA A 116 11.83 -0.96 13.95
CA ALA A 116 11.53 -0.23 12.71
C ALA A 116 12.75 0.54 12.20
N THR A 117 13.50 1.16 13.12
CA THR A 117 14.68 1.96 12.79
C THR A 117 15.81 1.09 12.23
N GLU A 118 16.10 -0.05 12.87
CA GLU A 118 17.13 -1.00 12.45
C GLU A 118 16.75 -1.73 11.17
N LYS A 119 15.50 -2.22 11.03
CA LYS A 119 15.00 -2.83 9.79
C LYS A 119 15.09 -1.84 8.61
N TYR A 120 14.70 -0.58 8.81
CA TYR A 120 14.88 0.44 7.78
C TYR A 120 16.37 0.73 7.47
N ARG A 121 17.24 0.77 8.50
CA ARG A 121 18.68 0.98 8.31
C ARG A 121 19.32 -0.14 7.49
N GLN A 122 18.92 -1.39 7.68
CA GLN A 122 19.37 -2.55 6.89
C GLN A 122 18.91 -2.43 5.42
N ILE A 123 17.62 -2.12 5.19
CA ILE A 123 17.09 -1.90 3.83
C ILE A 123 17.84 -0.75 3.13
N LEU A 124 18.06 0.36 3.83
CA LEU A 124 18.79 1.51 3.29
C LEU A 124 20.25 1.18 2.98
N SER A 125 20.95 0.41 3.82
CA SER A 125 22.35 0.05 3.58
C SER A 125 22.52 -0.86 2.36
N HIS A 126 21.55 -1.74 2.07
CA HIS A 126 21.52 -2.52 0.84
C HIS A 126 21.13 -1.70 -0.39
N PHE A 127 20.30 -0.66 -0.24
CA PHE A 127 20.02 0.29 -1.32
C PHE A 127 21.25 1.13 -1.68
N GLU A 128 21.99 1.60 -0.68
CA GLU A 128 23.19 2.45 -0.85
C GLU A 128 24.45 1.67 -1.31
N GLN A 129 24.38 0.34 -1.42
CA GLN A 129 25.40 -0.51 -2.03
C GLN A 129 25.34 -0.54 -3.58
N LEU A 130 24.31 0.06 -4.19
CA LEU A 130 24.05 -0.02 -5.63
C LEU A 130 24.06 1.37 -6.29
N GLU A 131 24.49 1.42 -7.55
CA GLU A 131 24.37 2.62 -8.39
C GLU A 131 22.92 3.13 -8.46
N PRO A 132 22.63 4.44 -8.44
CA PRO A 132 21.29 4.95 -8.20
C PRO A 132 20.19 4.43 -9.15
N GLN A 133 20.51 4.26 -10.44
CA GLN A 133 19.61 3.63 -11.43
C GLN A 133 19.37 2.15 -11.10
N ALA A 134 20.42 1.38 -10.78
CA ALA A 134 20.32 -0.04 -10.47
C ALA A 134 19.56 -0.28 -9.15
N ALA A 135 19.80 0.56 -8.14
CA ALA A 135 19.07 0.58 -6.88
C ALA A 135 17.57 0.87 -7.10
N ALA A 136 17.25 1.85 -7.97
CA ALA A 136 15.88 2.19 -8.30
C ALA A 136 15.16 1.10 -9.11
N VAL A 137 15.81 0.50 -10.10
CA VAL A 137 15.29 -0.64 -10.87
C VAL A 137 15.02 -1.84 -9.94
N LYS A 138 15.96 -2.18 -9.05
CA LYS A 138 15.81 -3.28 -8.09
C LYS A 138 14.60 -3.06 -7.18
N VAL A 139 14.52 -1.90 -6.52
CA VAL A 139 13.43 -1.63 -5.56
C VAL A 139 12.07 -1.46 -6.24
N LEU A 140 12.00 -1.05 -7.51
CA LEU A 140 10.73 -1.11 -8.27
C LEU A 140 10.34 -2.54 -8.67
N GLY A 141 11.31 -3.44 -8.92
CA GLY A 141 11.06 -4.88 -9.04
C GLY A 141 10.61 -5.53 -7.73
N GLU A 142 10.97 -4.94 -6.59
CA GLU A 142 10.56 -5.35 -5.24
C GLU A 142 9.39 -4.49 -4.69
N LEU A 143 8.62 -3.84 -5.57
CA LEU A 143 7.44 -3.07 -5.21
C LEU A 143 6.40 -3.96 -4.52
N ASP A 144 5.93 -4.99 -5.24
CA ASP A 144 5.74 -6.35 -4.73
C ASP A 144 5.54 -6.51 -3.21
N ILE A 145 6.71 -6.47 -2.57
CA ILE A 145 7.02 -6.99 -1.26
C ILE A 145 6.46 -6.03 -0.23
N LEU A 146 6.54 -4.73 -0.52
CA LEU A 146 5.91 -3.66 0.23
C LEU A 146 4.39 -3.75 0.18
N LEU A 147 3.81 -4.10 -0.98
CA LEU A 147 2.37 -4.04 -1.20
C LEU A 147 1.63 -5.13 -0.43
N ARG A 148 2.11 -6.37 -0.46
CA ARG A 148 1.47 -7.44 0.32
C ARG A 148 1.83 -7.39 1.80
N TRP A 149 3.00 -6.87 2.16
CA TRP A 149 3.28 -6.51 3.55
C TRP A 149 2.33 -5.41 4.08
N MET A 150 1.80 -4.54 3.21
CA MET A 150 0.67 -3.66 3.55
C MET A 150 -0.68 -4.40 3.51
N ASP A 151 -0.89 -5.33 2.57
CA ASP A 151 -2.17 -6.04 2.48
C ASP A 151 -2.41 -7.01 3.66
N GLU A 152 -1.35 -7.68 4.12
CA GLU A 152 -1.26 -8.51 5.33
C GLU A 152 -1.17 -7.64 6.62
N ALA A 153 -1.72 -6.42 6.61
CA ALA A 153 -1.80 -5.48 7.74
C ALA A 153 -3.24 -5.24 8.24
N GLU A 154 -4.01 -6.34 8.31
CA GLU A 154 -5.21 -6.49 9.15
C GLU A 154 -4.83 -7.11 10.50
#